data_AF-A0A381PQC7-F1
#
_entry.id   AF-A0A381PQC7-F1
#
_cell.length_a   1.000
_cell.length_b   1.000
_cell.length_c   1.000
_cell.angle_alpha   90.00
_cell.angle_beta   90.00
_cell.angle_gamma   90.00
#
_symmetry.space_group_name_H-M   'P 1'
#
loop_
_entity.id
_entity.type
_entity.pdbx_description
1 polymer ?
#
loop_
_entity_poly.entity_id
_entity_poly.type
_entity_poly.pdbx_seq_one_letter_code
_entity_poly.pdbx_strand_id
1 'polypeptide(L)'
;MYVIQQTGEIVIVNNEIPSENLFLDISNKIALSVMPGDERGFLGMVFDPNYIENGYFYICYIDKDNHSVVSRMQVSENPLIADKNSELILIRFEQPFNNHNGGHLEFGPKDGYLYIGFGDGGSRSDPFGNGQKLDNLFGTILRIDTNTDSGYTIPKSNPFYNDKNKKGEIWSYGLRNPWRFSFDSMNGDIFIGDVGQDSWEEIDYIESGVGGTNFGWNIMEGNHCYLDSTCVSNQYINPIVEYPSDANYMKSLVGRKQTNVSGCSVTGGYVYRGKKINNLYGKYIFSDFCTGELWALDYQKDIIYEITESVLSDDRHMISSFGEDIYKELYIVDFLGVIYKMEQGE
;
A
#
# COMPACT_ATOMS: atom_id res chain seq x y z
N MET A 1 9.88 4.92 -16.06
CA MET A 1 8.98 4.58 -14.95
C MET A 1 8.35 3.23 -15.26
N TYR A 2 8.24 2.35 -14.26
CA TYR A 2 7.50 1.08 -14.40
C TYR A 2 6.11 1.29 -13.83
N VAL A 3 5.08 1.01 -14.62
CA VAL A 3 3.68 1.21 -14.25
C VAL A 3 3.01 -0.15 -14.20
N ILE A 4 2.43 -0.47 -13.05
CA ILE A 4 1.67 -1.69 -12.84
C ILE A 4 0.23 -1.41 -13.27
N GLN A 5 -0.32 -2.29 -14.09
CA GLN A 5 -1.75 -2.33 -14.41
C GLN A 5 -2.37 -3.49 -13.64
N GLN A 6 -3.50 -3.23 -12.98
CA GLN A 6 -4.24 -4.23 -12.21
C GLN A 6 -4.56 -5.49 -13.06
N THR A 7 -4.65 -5.32 -14.39
CA THR A 7 -4.87 -6.37 -15.40
C THR A 7 -3.75 -7.39 -15.53
N GLY A 8 -2.55 -7.13 -14.97
CA GLY A 8 -1.44 -8.08 -14.98
C GLY A 8 -0.21 -7.66 -15.77
N GLU A 9 -0.19 -6.43 -16.27
CA GLU A 9 0.91 -5.92 -17.07
C GLU A 9 1.78 -4.94 -16.27
N ILE A 10 3.08 -4.98 -16.53
CA ILE A 10 4.02 -3.93 -16.15
C ILE A 10 4.47 -3.28 -17.45
N VAL A 11 4.22 -1.98 -17.60
CA VAL A 11 4.65 -1.22 -18.78
C VAL A 11 5.73 -0.21 -18.40
N ILE A 12 6.70 -0.03 -19.28
CA ILE A 12 7.73 1.00 -19.12
C ILE A 12 7.25 2.27 -19.83
N VAL A 13 7.04 3.33 -19.05
CA VAL A 13 6.71 4.67 -19.54
C VAL A 13 7.97 5.55 -19.51
N ASN A 14 8.32 6.12 -20.66
CA ASN A 14 9.41 7.08 -20.83
C ASN A 14 8.96 8.21 -21.76
N ASN A 15 9.25 9.47 -21.39
CA ASN A 15 8.94 10.66 -22.18
C ASN A 15 9.60 10.68 -23.58
N GLU A 16 10.63 9.86 -23.81
CA GLU A 16 11.41 9.82 -25.05
C GLU A 16 10.98 8.71 -26.03
N ILE A 17 10.05 7.82 -25.65
CA ILE A 17 9.63 6.67 -26.48
C ILE A 17 8.09 6.65 -26.57
N PRO A 18 7.49 6.86 -27.77
CA PRO A 18 6.02 6.80 -27.96
C PRO A 18 5.39 5.40 -27.87
N SER A 19 6.06 4.42 -27.28
CA SER A 19 5.56 3.05 -27.15
C SER A 19 5.77 2.55 -25.73
N GLU A 20 4.68 2.19 -25.06
CA GLU A 20 4.69 1.37 -23.85
C GLU A 20 5.43 0.07 -24.14
N ASN A 21 6.65 -0.07 -23.62
CA ASN A 21 7.36 -1.34 -23.71
C ASN A 21 6.84 -2.23 -22.58
N LEU A 22 6.19 -3.33 -22.94
CA LEU A 22 5.73 -4.35 -22.00
C LEU A 22 6.93 -5.01 -21.32
N PHE A 23 7.09 -4.81 -20.01
CA PHE A 23 8.15 -5.41 -19.20
C PHE A 23 7.79 -6.81 -18.72
N LEU A 24 6.56 -6.97 -18.21
CA LEU A 24 6.02 -8.24 -17.72
C LEU A 24 4.53 -8.32 -18.04
N ASP A 25 4.05 -9.51 -18.36
CA ASP A 25 2.62 -9.80 -18.47
C ASP A 25 2.33 -11.16 -17.83
N ILE A 26 1.53 -11.12 -16.77
CA ILE A 26 1.02 -12.25 -16.00
C ILE A 26 -0.51 -12.26 -15.96
N SER A 27 -1.17 -11.57 -16.90
CA SER A 27 -2.65 -11.50 -17.01
C SER A 27 -3.32 -12.88 -17.04
N ASN A 28 -2.61 -13.89 -17.55
CA ASN A 28 -3.08 -15.28 -17.59
C ASN A 28 -3.07 -15.98 -16.21
N LYS A 29 -2.45 -15.42 -15.18
CA LYS A 29 -2.39 -15.97 -13.81
C LYS A 29 -3.36 -15.30 -12.85
N ILE A 30 -3.82 -14.08 -13.17
CA ILE A 30 -4.50 -13.21 -12.21
C ILE A 30 -6.01 -13.47 -12.19
N ALA A 31 -6.62 -13.38 -11.00
CA ALA A 31 -8.05 -13.24 -10.82
C ALA A 31 -8.46 -11.76 -10.97
N LEU A 32 -9.39 -11.51 -11.89
CA LEU A 32 -9.97 -10.18 -12.13
C LEU A 32 -11.49 -10.29 -12.23
N SER A 33 -12.16 -9.22 -11.83
CA SER A 33 -13.60 -9.05 -11.93
C SER A 33 -13.90 -7.62 -12.36
N VAL A 34 -14.99 -7.44 -13.10
CA VAL A 34 -15.52 -6.11 -13.43
C VAL A 34 -16.49 -5.60 -12.36
N MET A 35 -16.65 -6.34 -11.26
CA MET A 35 -17.54 -5.96 -10.16
C MET A 35 -16.92 -4.78 -9.39
N PRO A 36 -17.67 -3.69 -9.17
CA PRO A 36 -17.24 -2.60 -8.29
C PRO A 36 -16.82 -3.11 -6.91
N GLY A 37 -15.70 -2.60 -6.39
CA GLY A 37 -15.15 -3.00 -5.09
C GLY A 37 -14.43 -4.36 -5.07
N ASP A 38 -14.27 -5.03 -6.21
CA ASP A 38 -13.33 -6.15 -6.32
C ASP A 38 -11.90 -5.59 -6.40
N GLU A 39 -11.07 -5.95 -5.44
CA GLU A 39 -9.70 -5.42 -5.31
C GLU A 39 -8.66 -6.37 -5.90
N ARG A 40 -9.06 -7.56 -6.33
CA ARG A 40 -8.13 -8.56 -6.88
C ARG A 40 -7.47 -8.07 -8.15
N GLY A 41 -6.27 -8.56 -8.40
CA GLY A 41 -5.49 -8.15 -9.56
C GLY A 41 -4.00 -8.30 -9.35
N PHE A 42 -3.24 -7.54 -10.12
CA PHE A 42 -1.85 -7.21 -9.83
C PHE A 42 -1.80 -6.02 -8.86
N LEU A 43 -1.29 -6.23 -7.64
CA LEU A 43 -1.45 -5.30 -6.52
C LEU A 43 -0.17 -4.55 -6.14
N GLY A 44 1.01 -5.13 -6.34
CA GLY A 44 2.25 -4.47 -5.94
C GLY A 44 3.49 -4.98 -6.63
N MET A 45 4.49 -4.10 -6.75
CA MET A 45 5.82 -4.41 -7.25
C MET A 45 6.85 -3.59 -6.47
N VAL A 46 8.00 -4.18 -6.20
CA VAL A 46 9.17 -3.44 -5.73
C VAL A 46 10.45 -4.04 -6.31
N PHE A 47 11.42 -3.20 -6.67
CA PHE A 47 12.75 -3.66 -7.06
C PHE A 47 13.56 -4.07 -5.84
N ASP A 48 14.38 -5.11 -5.97
CA ASP A 48 15.39 -5.44 -4.96
C ASP A 48 16.36 -4.25 -4.78
N PRO A 49 16.82 -3.92 -3.57
CA PRO A 49 17.78 -2.84 -3.37
C PRO A 49 19.08 -3.02 -4.18
N ASN A 50 19.43 -4.27 -4.52
CA ASN A 50 20.58 -4.62 -5.35
C ASN A 50 20.20 -4.95 -6.80
N TYR A 51 19.05 -4.46 -7.30
CA TYR A 51 18.52 -4.76 -8.65
C TYR A 51 19.55 -4.59 -9.78
N ILE A 52 20.43 -3.58 -9.70
CA ILE A 52 21.46 -3.33 -10.72
C ILE A 52 22.41 -4.54 -10.86
N GLU A 53 22.67 -5.24 -9.75
CA GLU A 53 23.59 -6.37 -9.69
C GLU A 53 22.89 -7.71 -9.89
N ASN A 54 21.72 -7.91 -9.28
CA ASN A 54 21.02 -9.21 -9.27
C ASN A 54 19.84 -9.31 -10.25
N GLY A 55 19.31 -8.18 -10.72
CA GLY A 55 18.13 -8.14 -11.59
C GLY A 55 16.82 -8.57 -10.91
N TYR A 56 16.78 -8.68 -9.58
CA TYR A 56 15.62 -9.17 -8.85
C TYR A 56 14.58 -8.08 -8.57
N PHE A 57 13.32 -8.46 -8.70
CA PHE A 57 12.18 -7.66 -8.29
C PHE A 57 11.09 -8.57 -7.73
N TYR A 58 10.18 -8.00 -6.96
CA TYR A 58 9.14 -8.73 -6.25
C TYR A 58 7.79 -8.23 -6.70
N ILE A 59 6.83 -9.14 -6.80
CA ILE A 59 5.48 -8.88 -7.25
C ILE A 59 4.47 -9.47 -6.25
N CYS A 60 3.34 -8.80 -6.08
CA CYS A 60 2.20 -9.31 -5.34
C CYS A 60 0.94 -9.26 -6.22
N TYR A 61 0.23 -10.39 -6.32
CA TYR A 61 -0.99 -10.52 -7.12
C TYR A 61 -1.96 -11.53 -6.51
N ILE A 62 -3.21 -11.50 -6.94
CA ILE A 62 -4.21 -12.54 -6.64
C ILE A 62 -4.31 -13.50 -7.80
N ASP A 63 -4.03 -14.79 -7.57
CA ASP A 63 -4.12 -15.81 -8.60
C ASP A 63 -5.57 -16.24 -8.89
N LYS A 64 -5.76 -17.00 -9.98
CA LYS A 64 -7.07 -17.52 -10.41
C LYS A 64 -7.75 -18.46 -9.40
N ASP A 65 -7.00 -19.00 -8.46
CA ASP A 65 -7.51 -19.83 -7.37
C ASP A 65 -7.80 -18.98 -6.11
N ASN A 66 -7.84 -17.65 -6.24
CA ASN A 66 -8.10 -16.69 -5.18
C ASN A 66 -7.05 -16.70 -4.06
N HIS A 67 -5.78 -16.91 -4.39
CA HIS A 67 -4.68 -16.80 -3.42
C HIS A 67 -3.92 -15.49 -3.59
N SER A 68 -3.54 -14.85 -2.48
CA SER A 68 -2.45 -13.87 -2.48
C SER A 68 -1.15 -14.58 -2.76
N VAL A 69 -0.41 -14.10 -3.75
CA VAL A 69 0.90 -14.62 -4.15
C VAL A 69 1.91 -13.50 -4.10
N VAL A 70 2.99 -13.70 -3.33
CA VAL A 70 4.18 -12.86 -3.37
C VAL A 70 5.30 -13.67 -3.98
N SER A 71 5.88 -13.16 -5.07
CA SER A 71 6.93 -13.85 -5.82
C SER A 71 8.14 -12.96 -6.02
N ARG A 72 9.34 -13.56 -5.99
CA ARG A 72 10.55 -12.99 -6.56
C ARG A 72 10.62 -13.35 -8.05
N MET A 73 11.00 -12.39 -8.87
CA MET A 73 11.20 -12.50 -10.31
C MET A 73 12.60 -11.95 -10.65
N GLN A 74 13.09 -12.27 -11.83
CA GLN A 74 14.35 -11.75 -12.36
C GLN A 74 14.15 -11.15 -13.76
N VAL A 75 14.90 -10.09 -14.05
CA VAL A 75 15.01 -9.55 -15.40
C VAL A 75 15.72 -10.54 -16.33
N SER A 76 15.35 -10.54 -17.61
CA SER A 76 16.05 -11.34 -18.63
C SER A 76 17.40 -10.72 -18.99
N GLU A 77 18.14 -11.34 -19.92
CA GLU A 77 19.34 -10.72 -20.51
C GLU A 77 19.06 -9.34 -21.14
N ASN A 78 17.81 -9.09 -21.56
CA ASN A 78 17.36 -7.75 -21.91
C ASN A 78 16.81 -7.04 -20.66
N PRO A 79 17.44 -5.95 -20.19
CA PRO A 79 17.03 -5.25 -18.96
C PRO A 79 15.65 -4.59 -19.05
N LEU A 80 15.03 -4.54 -20.23
CA LEU A 80 13.69 -4.02 -20.47
C LEU A 80 12.62 -5.11 -20.49
N ILE A 81 12.96 -6.37 -20.22
CA ILE A 81 12.03 -7.51 -20.27
C ILE A 81 12.28 -8.42 -19.07
N ALA A 82 11.23 -8.75 -18.32
CA ALA A 82 11.27 -9.74 -17.26
C ALA A 82 11.35 -11.18 -17.80
N ASP A 83 12.14 -12.05 -17.16
CA ASP A 83 12.09 -13.48 -17.46
C ASP A 83 10.87 -14.12 -16.77
N LYS A 84 9.84 -14.47 -17.55
CA LYS A 84 8.62 -15.10 -17.04
C LYS A 84 8.85 -16.47 -16.39
N ASN A 85 9.97 -17.14 -16.69
CA ASN A 85 10.31 -18.45 -16.13
C ASN A 85 11.10 -18.36 -14.82
N SER A 86 11.50 -17.16 -14.40
CA SER A 86 12.29 -16.92 -13.19
C SER A 86 11.48 -16.88 -11.89
N GLU A 87 10.16 -17.01 -11.97
CA GLU A 87 9.27 -16.84 -10.81
C GLU A 87 9.59 -17.83 -9.69
N LEU A 88 9.90 -17.30 -8.51
CA LEU A 88 9.99 -18.02 -7.25
C LEU A 88 8.91 -17.50 -6.30
N ILE A 89 7.89 -18.32 -6.04
CA ILE A 89 6.83 -18.00 -5.08
C ILE A 89 7.43 -18.03 -3.66
N LEU A 90 7.26 -16.93 -2.93
CA LEU A 90 7.71 -16.78 -1.55
C LEU A 90 6.56 -17.07 -0.58
N ILE A 91 5.41 -16.42 -0.79
CA ILE A 91 4.23 -16.54 0.06
C ILE A 91 3.03 -16.84 -0.84
N ARG A 92 2.21 -17.82 -0.45
CA ARG A 92 0.93 -18.12 -1.10
C ARG A 92 -0.11 -18.58 -0.07
N PHE A 93 -1.22 -17.87 0.03
CA PHE A 93 -2.34 -18.25 0.91
C PHE A 93 -3.69 -17.82 0.32
N GLU A 94 -4.74 -18.57 0.63
CA GLU A 94 -6.09 -18.36 0.12
C GLU A 94 -6.72 -17.10 0.74
N GLN A 95 -7.31 -16.24 -0.08
CA GLN A 95 -8.09 -15.08 0.34
C GLN A 95 -9.54 -15.49 0.59
N PRO A 96 -10.17 -15.11 1.73
CA PRO A 96 -11.54 -15.50 2.01
C PRO A 96 -12.57 -14.70 1.20
N PHE A 97 -12.24 -13.46 0.82
CA PHE A 97 -13.08 -12.61 -0.01
C PHE A 97 -12.26 -11.95 -1.14
N ASN A 98 -12.93 -11.15 -1.96
CA ASN A 98 -12.36 -10.48 -3.13
C ASN A 98 -11.97 -9.01 -2.88
N ASN A 99 -11.98 -8.60 -1.61
CA ASN A 99 -11.61 -7.27 -1.16
C ASN A 99 -10.73 -7.39 0.10
N HIS A 100 -10.13 -6.27 0.50
CA HIS A 100 -9.10 -6.15 1.53
C HIS A 100 -7.92 -7.09 1.28
N ASN A 101 -7.47 -7.14 0.03
CA ASN A 101 -6.40 -8.02 -0.38
C ASN A 101 -5.00 -7.47 -0.09
N GLY A 102 -4.88 -6.16 0.17
CA GLY A 102 -3.60 -5.47 0.37
C GLY A 102 -2.67 -5.62 -0.83
N GLY A 103 -1.43 -6.03 -0.60
CA GLY A 103 -0.46 -6.39 -1.62
C GLY A 103 0.61 -5.32 -1.91
N HIS A 104 0.65 -4.23 -1.15
CA HIS A 104 1.75 -3.28 -1.24
C HIS A 104 3.06 -3.91 -0.75
N LEU A 105 4.17 -3.58 -1.42
CA LEU A 105 5.51 -4.11 -1.17
C LEU A 105 6.50 -2.96 -1.08
N GLU A 106 7.33 -2.95 -0.03
CA GLU A 106 8.42 -1.97 0.07
C GLU A 106 9.61 -2.56 0.83
N PHE A 107 10.84 -2.19 0.43
CA PHE A 107 12.04 -2.55 1.18
C PHE A 107 12.33 -1.51 2.26
N GLY A 108 12.55 -1.96 3.49
CA GLY A 108 12.94 -1.09 4.58
C GLY A 108 14.29 -0.42 4.29
N PRO A 109 14.38 0.92 4.28
CA PRO A 109 15.59 1.63 3.86
C PRO A 109 16.74 1.52 4.87
N LYS A 110 16.47 1.02 6.08
CA LYS A 110 17.44 0.87 7.17
C LYS A 110 17.92 -0.57 7.37
N ASP A 111 17.03 -1.53 7.21
CA ASP A 111 17.30 -2.95 7.47
C ASP A 111 17.41 -3.80 6.20
N GLY A 112 16.92 -3.31 5.06
CA GLY A 112 16.98 -4.01 3.77
C GLY A 112 16.03 -5.20 3.69
N TYR A 113 15.07 -5.33 4.61
CA TYR A 113 14.06 -6.40 4.58
C TYR A 113 12.87 -6.02 3.71
N LEU A 114 12.19 -7.03 3.16
CA LEU A 114 10.96 -6.83 2.39
C LEU A 114 9.77 -6.76 3.35
N TYR A 115 9.02 -5.67 3.27
CA TYR A 115 7.76 -5.45 3.97
C TYR A 115 6.58 -5.67 3.02
N ILE A 116 5.51 -6.28 3.53
CA ILE A 116 4.36 -6.70 2.73
C ILE A 116 3.08 -6.38 3.51
N GLY A 117 2.16 -5.62 2.93
CA GLY A 117 0.87 -5.31 3.55
C GLY A 117 -0.21 -6.28 3.10
N PHE A 118 -1.00 -6.81 4.04
CA PHE A 118 -2.20 -7.60 3.75
C PHE A 118 -3.36 -7.10 4.60
N GLY A 119 -4.54 -6.94 3.99
CA GLY A 119 -5.77 -6.65 4.71
C GLY A 119 -6.29 -7.87 5.48
N ASP A 120 -7.37 -7.67 6.22
CA ASP A 120 -8.05 -8.65 7.08
C ASP A 120 -8.67 -9.82 6.29
N GLY A 121 -8.63 -9.76 4.95
CA GLY A 121 -9.17 -10.76 4.04
C GLY A 121 -10.57 -10.44 3.53
N GLY A 122 -11.19 -9.35 3.98
CA GLY A 122 -12.37 -8.75 3.37
C GLY A 122 -13.67 -8.96 4.12
N SER A 123 -14.77 -8.62 3.43
CA SER A 123 -16.13 -8.52 3.98
C SER A 123 -16.29 -7.46 5.06
N ARG A 124 -17.54 -7.25 5.49
CA ARG A 124 -17.89 -6.22 6.47
C ARG A 124 -17.55 -6.69 7.89
N SER A 125 -16.89 -5.81 8.65
CA SER A 125 -16.62 -5.98 10.08
C SER A 125 -15.72 -7.16 10.43
N ASP A 126 -14.85 -7.61 9.51
CA ASP A 126 -13.92 -8.73 9.73
C ASP A 126 -14.60 -9.97 10.35
N PRO A 127 -15.40 -10.72 9.58
CA PRO A 127 -16.21 -11.82 10.12
C PRO A 127 -15.36 -12.95 10.73
N PHE A 128 -14.06 -12.99 10.43
CA PHE A 128 -13.14 -13.98 10.97
C PHE A 128 -12.29 -13.44 12.13
N GLY A 129 -12.38 -12.15 12.48
CA GLY A 129 -11.54 -11.52 13.50
C GLY A 129 -10.06 -11.62 13.16
N ASN A 130 -9.73 -11.63 11.88
CA ASN A 130 -8.39 -11.76 11.34
C ASN A 130 -7.46 -10.63 11.77
N GLY A 131 -7.94 -9.40 11.91
CA GLY A 131 -7.10 -8.26 12.34
C GLY A 131 -6.41 -8.49 13.69
N GLN A 132 -7.01 -9.27 14.60
CA GLN A 132 -6.44 -9.58 15.91
C GLN A 132 -5.77 -10.97 16.00
N LYS A 133 -5.78 -11.75 14.92
CA LYS A 133 -5.19 -13.09 14.91
C LYS A 133 -3.75 -13.04 14.46
N LEU A 134 -2.88 -13.63 15.28
CA LEU A 134 -1.45 -13.71 15.00
C LEU A 134 -1.03 -15.05 14.39
N ASP A 135 -1.94 -16.00 14.21
CA ASP A 135 -1.69 -17.33 13.63
C ASP A 135 -1.88 -17.39 12.11
N ASN A 136 -2.19 -16.26 11.47
CA ASN A 136 -2.33 -16.08 10.03
C ASN A 136 -1.65 -14.77 9.57
N LEU A 137 -1.82 -14.39 8.30
CA LEU A 137 -1.12 -13.25 7.68
C LEU A 137 -2.06 -12.06 7.38
N PHE A 138 -3.33 -12.12 7.79
CA PHE A 138 -4.33 -11.11 7.47
C PHE A 138 -4.28 -9.94 8.46
N GLY A 139 -4.53 -8.74 7.97
CA GLY A 139 -4.56 -7.51 8.77
C GLY A 139 -3.19 -7.15 9.33
N THR A 140 -2.13 -7.34 8.54
CA THR A 140 -0.73 -7.21 8.98
C THR A 140 0.14 -6.46 7.99
N ILE A 141 1.21 -5.86 8.52
CA ILE A 141 2.46 -5.67 7.75
C ILE A 141 3.39 -6.82 8.14
N LEU A 142 3.86 -7.57 7.15
CA LEU A 142 4.88 -8.60 7.31
C LEU A 142 6.28 -7.99 7.11
N ARG A 143 7.31 -8.65 7.64
CA ARG A 143 8.72 -8.38 7.35
C ARG A 143 9.51 -9.67 7.18
N ILE A 144 10.11 -9.85 6.01
CA ILE A 144 10.87 -11.05 5.64
C ILE A 144 12.25 -10.71 5.07
N ASP A 145 13.21 -11.62 5.25
CA ASP A 145 14.54 -11.53 4.66
C ASP A 145 14.62 -12.36 3.38
N THR A 146 14.80 -11.70 2.24
CA THR A 146 14.85 -12.33 0.92
C THR A 146 16.28 -12.59 0.43
N ASN A 147 17.30 -12.30 1.25
CA ASN A 147 18.71 -12.53 0.92
C ASN A 147 19.10 -14.01 1.08
N THR A 148 18.40 -14.87 0.34
CA THR A 148 18.59 -16.32 0.30
C THR A 148 18.16 -16.87 -1.06
N ASP A 149 18.80 -17.95 -1.49
CA ASP A 149 18.54 -18.54 -2.81
C ASP A 149 17.18 -19.25 -2.89
N SER A 150 16.65 -19.72 -1.75
CA SER A 150 15.55 -20.71 -1.70
C SER A 150 14.20 -20.19 -1.19
N GLY A 151 14.02 -18.88 -1.11
CA GLY A 151 12.76 -18.27 -0.68
C GLY A 151 13.01 -17.06 0.20
N TYR A 152 12.64 -17.16 1.47
CA TYR A 152 12.91 -16.14 2.47
C TYR A 152 13.24 -16.77 3.83
N THR A 153 13.79 -15.96 4.74
CA THR A 153 13.90 -16.30 6.15
C THR A 153 13.20 -15.25 7.01
N ILE A 154 12.89 -15.58 8.25
CA ILE A 154 12.27 -14.64 9.19
C ILE A 154 13.39 -13.91 9.94
N PRO A 155 13.47 -12.57 9.92
CA PRO A 155 14.44 -11.84 10.71
C PRO A 155 14.30 -12.16 12.20
N LYS A 156 15.44 -12.41 12.88
CA LYS A 156 15.45 -12.70 14.33
C LYS A 156 14.93 -11.55 15.19
N SER A 157 14.96 -10.34 14.64
CA SER A 157 14.43 -9.12 15.22
C SER A 157 12.92 -8.95 15.02
N ASN A 158 12.23 -9.87 14.35
CA ASN A 158 10.77 -9.83 14.28
C ASN A 158 10.16 -10.07 15.67
N PRO A 159 9.07 -9.37 16.02
CA PRO A 159 8.46 -9.43 17.35
C PRO A 159 7.99 -10.83 17.74
N PHE A 160 7.68 -11.69 16.76
CA PHE A 160 7.14 -13.03 16.98
C PHE A 160 8.04 -14.16 16.46
N TYR A 161 9.30 -13.89 16.16
CA TYR A 161 10.24 -14.83 15.50
C TYR A 161 10.27 -16.26 16.10
N ASN A 162 10.19 -16.39 17.42
CA ASN A 162 10.29 -17.68 18.13
C ASN A 162 8.97 -18.16 18.76
N ASP A 163 7.84 -17.50 18.46
CA ASP A 163 6.54 -17.90 19.00
C ASP A 163 5.89 -18.94 18.08
N LYS A 164 5.68 -20.17 18.59
CA LYS A 164 5.14 -21.29 17.79
C LYS A 164 3.66 -21.15 17.46
N ASN A 165 2.95 -20.27 18.15
CA ASN A 165 1.52 -20.05 17.95
C ASN A 165 1.24 -18.81 17.10
N LYS A 166 2.29 -18.14 16.61
CA LYS A 166 2.19 -16.92 15.82
C LYS A 166 3.00 -17.04 14.55
N LYS A 167 2.65 -16.27 13.54
CA LYS A 167 3.43 -16.10 12.32
C LYS A 167 4.60 -15.19 12.63
N GLY A 168 5.81 -15.74 12.50
CA GLY A 168 7.05 -15.01 12.78
C GLY A 168 7.28 -13.87 11.77
N GLU A 169 6.63 -13.93 10.61
CA GLU A 169 6.64 -12.94 9.55
C GLU A 169 6.00 -11.61 9.96
N ILE A 170 5.08 -11.60 10.93
CA ILE A 170 4.33 -10.40 11.33
C ILE A 170 5.27 -9.35 11.95
N TRP A 171 5.24 -8.14 11.40
CA TRP A 171 5.87 -6.95 11.95
C TRP A 171 4.89 -6.06 12.72
N SER A 172 3.71 -5.79 12.16
CA SER A 172 2.58 -5.13 12.83
C SER A 172 1.27 -5.79 12.44
N TYR A 173 0.22 -5.58 13.24
CA TYR A 173 -1.08 -6.22 13.06
C TYR A 173 -2.22 -5.31 13.55
N GLY A 174 -3.46 -5.78 13.46
CA GLY A 174 -4.63 -4.99 13.82
C GLY A 174 -5.01 -3.97 12.75
N LEU A 175 -4.69 -4.25 11.48
CA LEU A 175 -5.02 -3.42 10.32
C LEU A 175 -6.24 -4.00 9.58
N ARG A 176 -7.00 -3.17 8.88
CA ARG A 176 -8.16 -3.57 8.09
C ARG A 176 -7.80 -3.84 6.63
N ASN A 177 -7.35 -2.83 5.92
CA ASN A 177 -6.91 -2.88 4.53
C ASN A 177 -5.79 -1.84 4.30
N PRO A 178 -4.54 -2.15 4.69
CA PRO A 178 -3.40 -1.26 4.50
C PRO A 178 -3.09 -1.13 3.00
N TRP A 179 -3.75 -0.17 2.35
CA TRP A 179 -3.81 -0.02 0.89
C TRP A 179 -2.44 0.39 0.32
N ARG A 180 -1.83 1.42 0.90
CA ARG A 180 -0.43 1.79 0.69
C ARG A 180 0.22 2.10 2.02
N PHE A 181 1.46 1.66 2.16
CA PHE A 181 2.35 2.15 3.20
C PHE A 181 3.65 2.60 2.54
N SER A 182 4.42 3.42 3.23
CA SER A 182 5.76 3.77 2.76
C SER A 182 6.70 4.10 3.90
N PHE A 183 8.00 4.01 3.61
CA PHE A 183 9.02 4.48 4.52
C PHE A 183 9.36 5.94 4.24
N ASP A 184 9.54 6.71 5.30
CA ASP A 184 10.37 7.90 5.21
C ASP A 184 11.82 7.47 5.02
N SER A 185 12.34 7.62 3.80
CA SER A 185 13.68 7.19 3.43
C SER A 185 14.81 7.78 4.28
N MET A 186 14.58 8.89 5.01
CA MET A 186 15.58 9.51 5.86
C MET A 186 15.73 8.83 7.23
N ASN A 187 14.65 8.57 7.94
CA ASN A 187 14.65 8.02 9.30
C ASN A 187 14.25 6.54 9.35
N GLY A 188 13.49 6.05 8.37
CA GLY A 188 12.96 4.69 8.32
C GLY A 188 11.64 4.52 9.08
N ASP A 189 10.93 5.60 9.37
CA ASP A 189 9.57 5.55 9.92
C ASP A 189 8.59 5.06 8.85
N ILE A 190 7.50 4.41 9.27
CA ILE A 190 6.48 3.84 8.38
C ILE A 190 5.20 4.66 8.53
N PHE A 191 4.61 5.02 7.40
CA PHE A 191 3.26 5.58 7.32
C PHE A 191 2.37 4.60 6.57
N ILE A 192 1.16 4.36 7.04
CA ILE A 192 0.23 3.37 6.46
C ILE A 192 -1.11 4.06 6.25
N GLY A 193 -1.62 4.08 5.02
CA GLY A 193 -3.03 4.38 4.78
C GLY A 193 -3.85 3.11 4.94
N ASP A 194 -4.63 3.04 6.02
CA ASP A 194 -5.51 1.91 6.32
C ASP A 194 -6.98 2.29 6.06
N VAL A 195 -7.63 1.56 5.16
CA VAL A 195 -8.99 1.90 4.72
C VAL A 195 -10.01 1.48 5.79
N GLY A 196 -10.90 2.40 6.13
CA GLY A 196 -11.96 2.25 7.13
C GLY A 196 -13.13 1.37 6.72
N GLN A 197 -14.02 1.08 7.68
CA GLN A 197 -15.19 0.24 7.45
C GLN A 197 -16.47 1.03 7.19
N ASP A 198 -16.81 1.94 8.08
CA ASP A 198 -18.09 2.67 8.09
C ASP A 198 -17.89 4.17 8.38
N SER A 199 -16.97 4.55 9.28
CA SER A 199 -16.95 5.88 9.89
C SER A 199 -15.65 6.65 9.72
N TRP A 200 -14.50 5.97 9.69
CA TRP A 200 -13.19 6.63 9.78
C TRP A 200 -12.19 6.03 8.82
N GLU A 201 -11.56 6.90 8.03
CA GLU A 201 -10.35 6.60 7.30
C GLU A 201 -9.13 7.05 8.12
N GLU A 202 -8.00 6.35 8.01
CA GLU A 202 -6.86 6.61 8.90
C GLU A 202 -5.47 6.56 8.24
N ILE A 203 -4.56 7.37 8.78
CA ILE A 203 -3.11 7.23 8.57
C ILE A 203 -2.47 6.79 9.87
N ASP A 204 -1.90 5.60 9.86
CA ASP A 204 -1.10 5.05 10.94
C ASP A 204 0.38 5.39 10.79
N TYR A 205 1.09 5.31 11.92
CA TYR A 205 2.51 5.59 12.01
C TYR A 205 3.25 4.57 12.88
N ILE A 206 4.44 4.18 12.42
CA ILE A 206 5.37 3.33 13.18
C ILE A 206 6.74 4.00 13.18
N GLU A 207 7.27 4.31 14.36
CA GLU A 207 8.65 4.76 14.51
C GLU A 207 9.62 3.66 14.05
N SER A 208 10.70 4.06 13.39
CA SER A 208 11.67 3.12 12.82
C SER A 208 12.17 2.08 13.85
N GLY A 209 12.09 0.81 13.45
CA GLY A 209 12.55 -0.31 14.28
C GLY A 209 11.57 -0.77 15.38
N VAL A 210 10.43 -0.09 15.55
CA VAL A 210 9.35 -0.53 16.46
C VAL A 210 8.48 -1.56 15.74
N GLY A 211 8.45 -2.79 16.26
CA GLY A 211 7.60 -3.88 15.79
C GLY A 211 6.69 -4.42 16.88
N GLY A 212 5.67 -5.17 16.49
CA GLY A 212 4.64 -5.71 17.37
C GLY A 212 3.47 -4.75 17.64
N THR A 213 3.42 -3.65 16.89
CA THR A 213 2.36 -2.63 16.94
C THR A 213 1.00 -3.26 16.60
N ASN A 214 -0.02 -2.98 17.42
CA ASN A 214 -1.41 -3.37 17.21
C ASN A 214 -2.27 -2.13 16.99
N PHE A 215 -2.85 -1.98 15.80
CA PHE A 215 -3.73 -0.85 15.46
C PHE A 215 -5.19 -1.08 15.84
N GLY A 216 -5.52 -2.29 16.29
CA GLY A 216 -6.77 -2.56 17.00
C GLY A 216 -7.96 -2.98 16.15
N TRP A 217 -7.87 -3.00 14.81
CA TRP A 217 -8.94 -3.54 13.96
C TRP A 217 -9.21 -5.02 14.30
N ASN A 218 -10.45 -5.49 14.47
CA ASN A 218 -11.74 -4.80 14.30
C ASN A 218 -12.40 -4.32 15.60
N ILE A 219 -11.62 -4.17 16.66
CA ILE A 219 -12.08 -3.62 17.94
C ILE A 219 -12.12 -2.09 17.87
N MET A 220 -11.15 -1.50 17.18
CA MET A 220 -11.04 -0.08 16.85
C MET A 220 -11.36 0.16 15.37
N GLU A 221 -11.82 1.36 15.05
CA GLU A 221 -11.85 1.96 13.71
C GLU A 221 -11.48 3.44 13.88
N GLY A 222 -10.32 3.87 13.37
CA GLY A 222 -9.75 5.13 13.82
C GLY A 222 -9.38 5.04 15.32
N ASN A 223 -9.54 6.17 16.01
CA ASN A 223 -9.40 6.25 17.46
C ASN A 223 -10.66 5.84 18.24
N HIS A 224 -11.63 5.19 17.57
CA HIS A 224 -12.96 4.95 18.11
C HIS A 224 -13.23 3.46 18.25
N CYS A 225 -13.98 3.09 19.28
CA CYS A 225 -14.45 1.72 19.38
C CYS A 225 -15.46 1.43 18.26
N TYR A 226 -15.30 0.28 17.59
CA TYR A 226 -16.13 -0.07 16.44
C TYR A 226 -17.38 -0.89 16.80
N LEU A 227 -17.21 -2.18 17.16
CA LEU A 227 -18.34 -3.08 17.43
C LEU A 227 -18.95 -2.92 18.83
N ASP A 228 -18.12 -2.58 19.82
CA ASP A 228 -18.51 -2.39 21.21
C ASP A 228 -18.10 -0.97 21.64
N SER A 229 -19.07 -0.09 21.86
CA SER A 229 -18.82 1.31 22.26
C SER A 229 -18.08 1.46 23.60
N THR A 230 -17.85 0.37 24.33
CA THR A 230 -17.12 0.32 25.60
C THR A 230 -15.82 -0.49 25.53
N CYS A 231 -15.26 -0.65 24.33
CA CYS A 231 -14.00 -1.36 24.13
C CYS A 231 -12.84 -0.78 24.96
N VAL A 232 -11.87 -1.64 25.29
CA VAL A 232 -10.63 -1.23 25.97
C VAL A 232 -9.61 -0.80 24.91
N SER A 233 -9.51 0.52 24.69
CA SER A 233 -8.71 1.10 23.60
C SER A 233 -7.24 1.36 23.94
N ASN A 234 -6.88 1.47 25.22
CA ASN A 234 -5.54 1.87 25.68
C ASN A 234 -4.40 0.88 25.38
N GLN A 235 -4.72 -0.26 24.78
CA GLN A 235 -3.74 -1.29 24.37
C GLN A 235 -3.39 -1.22 22.88
N TYR A 236 -4.09 -0.37 22.11
CA TYR A 236 -3.87 -0.17 20.68
C TYR A 236 -3.13 1.14 20.43
N ILE A 237 -2.54 1.23 19.24
CA ILE A 237 -1.92 2.46 18.76
C ILE A 237 -2.94 3.23 17.95
N ASN A 238 -3.06 4.50 18.32
CA ASN A 238 -3.92 5.47 17.67
C ASN A 238 -3.30 5.90 16.32
N PRO A 239 -4.09 6.05 15.24
CA PRO A 239 -3.61 6.70 14.04
C PRO A 239 -3.21 8.15 14.32
N ILE A 240 -2.29 8.66 13.48
CA ILE A 240 -1.83 10.05 13.55
C ILE A 240 -2.73 11.00 12.75
N VAL A 241 -3.57 10.46 11.86
CA VAL A 241 -4.64 11.20 11.17
C VAL A 241 -5.87 10.31 11.11
N GLU A 242 -7.03 10.88 11.37
CA GLU A 242 -8.33 10.28 11.03
C GLU A 242 -9.23 11.32 10.38
N TYR A 243 -10.11 10.88 9.48
CA TYR A 243 -11.16 11.73 8.91
C TYR A 243 -12.42 10.93 8.59
N PRO A 244 -13.60 11.57 8.53
CA PRO A 244 -14.86 10.87 8.29
C PRO A 244 -14.91 10.13 6.95
N SER A 245 -15.38 8.88 6.96
CA SER A 245 -15.74 8.11 5.77
C SER A 245 -17.19 8.39 5.34
N ASP A 246 -17.47 9.62 4.89
CA ASP A 246 -18.82 10.10 4.56
C ASP A 246 -19.08 10.30 3.05
N ALA A 247 -18.07 10.11 2.20
CA ALA A 247 -18.23 10.12 0.75
C ALA A 247 -18.94 8.85 0.26
N ASN A 248 -19.85 8.99 -0.70
CA ASN A 248 -20.54 7.84 -1.28
C ASN A 248 -19.70 7.20 -2.40
N TYR A 249 -19.16 6.01 -2.14
CA TYR A 249 -18.35 5.24 -3.09
C TYR A 249 -18.99 5.10 -4.48
N MET A 250 -20.29 4.75 -4.56
CA MET A 250 -20.97 4.57 -5.85
C MET A 250 -21.12 5.87 -6.64
N LYS A 251 -21.26 7.03 -5.97
CA LYS A 251 -21.26 8.33 -6.65
C LYS A 251 -19.89 8.63 -7.24
N SER A 252 -18.82 8.35 -6.49
CA SER A 252 -17.44 8.52 -6.97
C SER A 252 -17.16 7.65 -8.19
N LEU A 253 -17.55 6.38 -8.18
CA LEU A 253 -17.38 5.46 -9.32
C LEU A 253 -18.09 5.89 -10.60
N VAL A 254 -19.25 6.55 -10.51
CA VAL A 254 -19.95 7.10 -11.69
C VAL A 254 -19.49 8.52 -12.02
N GLY A 255 -18.40 8.98 -11.41
CA GLY A 255 -17.77 10.27 -11.64
C GLY A 255 -18.63 11.46 -11.21
N ARG A 256 -19.45 11.32 -10.16
CA ARG A 256 -20.21 12.43 -9.57
C ARG A 256 -19.42 13.05 -8.44
N LYS A 257 -19.02 14.33 -8.61
CA LYS A 257 -18.41 15.14 -7.56
C LYS A 257 -19.34 15.22 -6.35
N GLN A 258 -18.75 15.12 -5.17
CA GLN A 258 -19.42 15.23 -3.88
C GLN A 258 -18.86 16.47 -3.18
N THR A 259 -19.73 17.24 -2.56
CA THR A 259 -19.35 18.48 -1.86
C THR A 259 -19.67 18.33 -0.39
N ASN A 260 -18.83 18.88 0.48
CA ASN A 260 -18.98 18.79 1.94
C ASN A 260 -18.90 17.34 2.45
N VAL A 261 -17.97 16.57 1.90
CA VAL A 261 -17.58 15.23 2.37
C VAL A 261 -16.07 15.20 2.52
N SER A 262 -15.54 14.34 3.37
CA SER A 262 -14.10 14.21 3.63
C SER A 262 -13.47 13.09 2.79
N GLY A 263 -14.11 11.93 2.70
CA GLY A 263 -13.57 10.79 1.94
C GLY A 263 -14.32 9.49 2.18
N CYS A 264 -13.84 8.40 1.59
CA CYS A 264 -14.34 7.05 1.88
C CYS A 264 -13.37 5.90 1.62
N SER A 265 -12.12 6.21 1.26
CA SER A 265 -11.07 5.21 1.07
C SER A 265 -9.73 5.92 0.98
N VAL A 266 -8.99 5.92 2.08
CA VAL A 266 -7.65 6.50 2.13
C VAL A 266 -6.69 5.72 1.24
N THR A 267 -5.92 6.44 0.44
CA THR A 267 -4.93 5.85 -0.45
C THR A 267 -3.58 5.66 0.23
N GLY A 268 -3.27 6.43 1.28
CA GLY A 268 -1.90 6.57 1.78
C GLY A 268 -1.01 7.34 0.79
N GLY A 269 0.31 7.30 0.96
CA GLY A 269 1.24 7.97 0.05
C GLY A 269 2.69 7.96 0.55
N TYR A 270 3.42 9.07 0.40
CA TYR A 270 4.87 9.14 0.64
C TYR A 270 5.29 10.43 1.36
N VAL A 271 6.34 10.34 2.17
CA VAL A 271 7.04 11.54 2.66
C VAL A 271 7.84 12.14 1.49
N TYR A 272 7.52 13.38 1.12
CA TYR A 272 8.22 14.04 0.01
C TYR A 272 9.67 14.34 0.39
N ARG A 273 10.61 13.66 -0.30
CA ARG A 273 12.07 13.84 -0.14
C ARG A 273 12.75 14.38 -1.40
N GLY A 274 11.97 14.76 -2.41
CA GLY A 274 12.43 15.45 -3.61
C GLY A 274 12.96 16.85 -3.31
N LYS A 275 13.66 17.45 -4.27
CA LYS A 275 14.32 18.76 -4.10
C LYS A 275 13.64 19.88 -4.88
N LYS A 276 12.69 19.55 -5.76
CA LYS A 276 12.04 20.55 -6.62
C LYS A 276 10.96 21.36 -5.89
N ILE A 277 10.28 20.78 -4.90
CA ILE A 277 9.14 21.37 -4.21
C ILE A 277 9.49 21.60 -2.73
N ASN A 278 10.25 22.66 -2.46
CA ASN A 278 10.87 22.89 -1.14
C ASN A 278 9.87 22.97 0.02
N ASN A 279 8.68 23.51 -0.20
CA ASN A 279 7.66 23.68 0.84
C ASN A 279 6.95 22.37 1.22
N LEU A 280 7.13 21.29 0.45
CA LEU A 280 6.63 19.95 0.77
C LEU A 280 7.70 19.05 1.41
N TYR A 281 8.97 19.46 1.41
CA TYR A 281 10.06 18.62 1.93
C TYR A 281 9.80 18.16 3.37
N GLY A 282 9.76 16.84 3.57
CA GLY A 282 9.52 16.20 4.85
C GLY A 282 8.06 16.09 5.27
N LYS A 283 7.11 16.54 4.45
CA LYS A 283 5.69 16.31 4.69
C LYS A 283 5.24 14.99 4.08
N TYR A 284 4.33 14.29 4.75
CA TYR A 284 3.68 13.10 4.22
C TYR A 284 2.53 13.51 3.32
N ILE A 285 2.62 13.15 2.03
CA ILE A 285 1.61 13.44 1.03
C ILE A 285 0.71 12.21 0.90
N PHE A 286 -0.60 12.39 1.05
CA PHE A 286 -1.58 11.31 0.94
C PHE A 286 -2.87 11.80 0.29
N SER A 287 -3.76 10.86 -0.05
CA SER A 287 -5.02 11.14 -0.75
C SER A 287 -6.16 10.26 -0.26
N ASP A 288 -7.37 10.60 -0.70
CA ASP A 288 -8.57 9.76 -0.64
C ASP A 288 -9.02 9.42 -2.08
N PHE A 289 -9.31 8.14 -2.31
CA PHE A 289 -9.72 7.62 -3.61
C PHE A 289 -11.08 8.14 -4.07
N CYS A 290 -12.01 8.39 -3.14
CA CYS A 290 -13.38 8.75 -3.42
C CYS A 290 -13.55 10.23 -3.79
N THR A 291 -12.82 11.12 -3.13
CA THR A 291 -12.85 12.56 -3.37
C THR A 291 -11.75 13.03 -4.31
N GLY A 292 -10.63 12.30 -4.35
CA GLY A 292 -9.42 12.74 -5.06
C GLY A 292 -8.69 13.88 -4.35
N GLU A 293 -9.09 14.20 -3.11
CA GLU A 293 -8.44 15.23 -2.30
C GLU A 293 -7.01 14.81 -1.95
N LEU A 294 -6.11 15.79 -1.94
CA LEU A 294 -4.70 15.62 -1.61
C LEU A 294 -4.34 16.47 -0.41
N TRP A 295 -3.62 15.87 0.52
CA TRP A 295 -3.15 16.53 1.71
C TRP A 295 -1.64 16.38 1.91
N ALA A 296 -1.05 17.36 2.56
CA ALA A 296 0.32 17.31 3.07
C ALA A 296 0.30 17.41 4.60
N LEU A 297 0.73 16.36 5.28
CA LEU A 297 0.87 16.28 6.72
C LEU A 297 2.29 16.65 7.16
N ASP A 298 2.43 17.72 7.94
CA ASP A 298 3.61 18.00 8.76
C ASP A 298 3.46 17.26 10.10
N TYR A 299 3.77 15.96 10.10
CA TYR A 299 3.53 15.04 11.22
C TYR A 299 4.30 15.42 12.49
N GLN A 300 5.39 16.18 12.36
CA GLN A 300 6.16 16.66 13.51
C GLN A 300 5.46 17.82 14.24
N LYS A 301 4.58 18.54 13.54
CA LYS A 301 3.82 19.67 14.08
C LYS A 301 2.34 19.38 14.24
N ASP A 302 1.88 18.21 13.78
CA ASP A 302 0.48 17.82 13.75
C ASP A 302 -0.38 18.83 12.96
N ILE A 303 0.09 19.19 11.75
CA ILE A 303 -0.60 20.13 10.85
C ILE A 303 -0.84 19.47 9.50
N ILE A 304 -2.09 19.53 9.03
CA ILE A 304 -2.51 19.07 7.71
C ILE A 304 -2.81 20.27 6.82
N TYR A 305 -2.28 20.25 5.60
CA TYR A 305 -2.58 21.21 4.55
C TYR A 305 -3.32 20.50 3.42
N GLU A 306 -4.51 20.98 3.06
CA GLU A 306 -5.14 20.58 1.79
C GLU A 306 -4.39 21.25 0.63
N ILE A 307 -3.95 20.45 -0.34
CA ILE A 307 -3.12 20.91 -1.46
C ILE A 307 -3.73 20.58 -2.83
N THR A 308 -4.94 20.02 -2.86
CA THR A 308 -5.61 19.54 -4.08
C THR A 308 -5.58 20.56 -5.21
N GLU A 309 -6.15 21.75 -5.01
CA GLU A 309 -6.25 22.80 -6.05
C GLU A 309 -4.90 23.36 -6.49
N SER A 310 -3.86 23.18 -5.68
CA SER A 310 -2.49 23.61 -6.01
C SER A 310 -1.74 22.60 -6.88
N VAL A 311 -2.21 21.34 -6.92
CA VAL A 311 -1.53 20.23 -7.58
C VAL A 311 -2.32 19.71 -8.77
N LEU A 312 -3.65 19.65 -8.65
CA LEU A 312 -4.55 19.10 -9.64
C LEU A 312 -5.52 20.18 -10.13
N SER A 313 -5.66 20.28 -11.44
CA SER A 313 -6.45 21.31 -12.11
C SER A 313 -7.82 20.83 -12.60
N ASP A 314 -8.10 19.53 -12.55
CA ASP A 314 -9.39 18.95 -12.93
C ASP A 314 -10.23 18.65 -11.68
N ASP A 315 -11.53 18.56 -11.88
CA ASP A 315 -12.52 18.43 -10.82
C ASP A 315 -12.72 16.97 -10.34
N ARG A 316 -12.14 15.99 -11.05
CA ARG A 316 -12.40 14.57 -10.79
C ARG A 316 -11.15 13.72 -10.92
N HIS A 317 -10.74 13.17 -9.79
CA HIS A 317 -9.59 12.30 -9.66
C HIS A 317 -9.94 11.11 -8.76
N MET A 318 -9.46 9.92 -9.12
CA MET A 318 -9.58 8.72 -8.29
C MET A 318 -8.18 8.24 -7.95
N ILE A 319 -7.54 8.91 -6.99
CA ILE A 319 -6.13 8.68 -6.70
C ILE A 319 -5.98 7.32 -6.03
N SER A 320 -5.42 6.36 -6.77
CA SER A 320 -5.29 4.96 -6.34
C SER A 320 -3.91 4.62 -5.82
N SER A 321 -2.91 5.40 -6.19
CA SER A 321 -1.53 5.21 -5.74
C SER A 321 -0.73 6.47 -5.95
N PHE A 322 0.48 6.46 -5.40
CA PHE A 322 1.56 7.36 -5.74
C PHE A 322 2.72 6.57 -6.34
N GLY A 323 3.66 7.27 -6.97
CA GLY A 323 4.94 6.74 -7.42
C GLY A 323 6.06 7.70 -7.06
N GLU A 324 7.28 7.20 -7.01
CA GLU A 324 8.48 7.98 -6.71
C GLU A 324 9.56 7.67 -7.75
N ASP A 325 10.24 8.69 -8.26
CA ASP A 325 11.43 8.49 -9.11
C ASP A 325 12.73 8.37 -8.29
N ILE A 326 13.84 8.10 -8.98
CA ILE A 326 15.17 7.98 -8.36
C ILE A 326 15.65 9.29 -7.69
N TYR A 327 15.00 10.42 -7.95
CA TYR A 327 15.29 11.73 -7.37
C TYR A 327 14.34 12.09 -6.22
N LYS A 328 13.47 11.15 -5.82
CA LYS A 328 12.47 11.34 -4.77
C LYS A 328 11.37 12.34 -5.14
N GLU A 329 11.21 12.60 -6.44
CA GLU A 329 10.09 13.37 -6.95
C GLU A 329 8.85 12.48 -7.07
N LEU A 330 7.69 13.03 -6.69
CA LEU A 330 6.46 12.26 -6.57
C LEU A 330 5.58 12.36 -7.82
N TYR A 331 4.92 11.24 -8.07
CA TYR A 331 3.94 11.04 -9.10
C TYR A 331 2.62 10.60 -8.45
N ILE A 332 1.51 11.04 -9.01
CA ILE A 332 0.16 10.72 -8.57
C ILE A 332 -0.45 9.80 -9.62
N VAL A 333 -0.99 8.66 -9.21
CA VAL A 333 -1.59 7.66 -10.09
C VAL A 333 -3.10 7.71 -9.94
N ASP A 334 -3.75 8.23 -10.97
CA ASP A 334 -5.20 8.25 -11.07
C ASP A 334 -5.68 6.92 -11.66
N PHE A 335 -6.64 6.28 -10.98
CA PHE A 335 -7.25 5.04 -11.39
C PHE A 335 -7.90 5.12 -12.79
N LEU A 336 -8.22 6.34 -13.25
CA LEU A 336 -8.73 6.59 -14.60
C LEU A 336 -7.66 6.48 -15.71
N GLY A 337 -6.42 6.13 -15.37
CA GLY A 337 -5.34 5.81 -16.32
C GLY A 337 -4.39 6.96 -16.60
N VAL A 338 -4.39 8.01 -15.76
CA VAL A 338 -3.50 9.17 -15.89
C VAL A 338 -2.46 9.15 -14.78
N ILE A 339 -1.21 9.45 -15.12
CA ILE A 339 -0.14 9.65 -14.14
C ILE A 339 0.28 11.11 -14.20
N TYR A 340 0.13 11.81 -13.08
CA TYR A 340 0.58 13.18 -12.92
C TYR A 340 1.95 13.19 -12.26
N LYS A 341 2.78 14.15 -12.62
CA LYS A 341 4.02 14.45 -11.92
C LYS A 341 3.83 15.72 -11.11
N MET A 342 4.15 15.67 -9.82
CA MET A 342 4.12 16.87 -8.99
C MET A 342 5.29 17.78 -9.36
N GLU A 343 5.01 19.05 -9.62
CA GLU A 343 6.02 20.07 -9.90
C GLU A 343 5.72 21.36 -9.12
N GLN A 344 6.77 22.14 -8.85
CA GLN A 344 6.64 23.44 -8.20
C GLN A 344 6.03 24.43 -9.20
N GLY A 345 4.88 25.02 -8.85
CA GLY A 345 4.29 26.12 -9.62
C GLY A 345 5.17 27.39 -9.62
N GLU A 346 4.97 28.22 -10.64
CA GLU A 346 5.65 29.52 -10.83
C GLU A 346 5.38 30.55 -9.72
#